data_AF-A0A7S4A451-F1
#
_entry.id   AF-A0A7S4A451-F1
#
_cell.length_a   1.000
_cell.length_b   1.000
_cell.length_c   1.000
_cell.angle_alpha   90.00
_cell.angle_beta   90.00
_cell.angle_gamma   90.00
#
_symmetry.space_group_name_H-M   'P 1'
#
loop_
_entity.id
_entity.type
_entity.pdbx_description
1 polymer ?
#
loop_
_entity_poly.entity_id
_entity_poly.type
_entity_poly.pdbx_seq_one_letter_code
_entity_poly.pdbx_strand_id
1 'polypeptide(L)'
;MSALAKNATPRALTHAVTCPSGCYYIACIALVTSGASANGCSQAQHALLSHTATPCSSQRSREDLETMPRPAAHARRVVALLSLAAAFLAPQTRTRHHRLHAKKPPPKKRDGRRLKIATNRKARFTYEIIKTMEAGIALQGTEVKSCRDGNANIADGFARIENGECMLINVDIAKHKTTGDYFQHDARRPRRLLLHKSEIRKLAGDMVDPGFTLIPLSLYFNDKNLLKVDLALCRGKSQRDKRKDIKEREDKRMLARASKGVY
;
A
#
# COMPACT_ATOMS: atom_id res chain seq x y z
N MET A 1 -3.64 48.33 41.27
CA MET A 1 -2.29 48.15 41.83
C MET A 1 -1.63 47.02 41.06
N SER A 2 -0.73 47.38 40.13
CA SER A 2 0.69 46.92 40.07
C SER A 2 0.86 45.42 39.77
N ALA A 3 1.66 44.94 38.82
CA ALA A 3 2.61 45.48 37.85
C ALA A 3 2.88 44.30 36.88
N LEU A 4 2.88 44.45 35.55
CA LEU A 4 4.07 44.70 34.72
C LEU A 4 5.38 44.07 35.22
N ALA A 5 5.77 42.95 34.61
CA ALA A 5 7.17 42.53 34.39
C ALA A 5 7.16 41.54 33.21
N LYS A 6 7.54 41.91 31.98
CA LYS A 6 8.92 42.01 31.46
C LYS A 6 9.81 40.86 31.95
N ASN A 7 10.38 40.09 31.01
CA ASN A 7 11.78 39.65 30.95
C ASN A 7 11.88 38.57 29.85
N ALA A 8 12.40 38.89 28.68
CA ALA A 8 13.81 39.00 28.34
C ALA A 8 14.35 37.67 27.76
N THR A 9 14.54 37.68 26.44
CA THR A 9 15.33 36.71 25.69
C THR A 9 16.81 36.77 26.05
N PRO A 10 17.52 35.63 26.02
CA PRO A 10 18.89 35.60 25.47
C PRO A 10 18.98 34.52 24.39
N ARG A 11 19.19 34.90 23.12
CA ARG A 11 20.48 35.05 22.41
C ARG A 11 21.44 33.86 22.53
N ALA A 12 21.66 33.26 21.37
CA ALA A 12 22.59 32.19 21.07
C ALA A 12 24.03 32.51 21.46
N LEU A 13 24.73 31.48 21.95
CA LEU A 13 26.18 31.39 21.87
C LEU A 13 26.53 30.05 21.21
N THR A 14 27.08 30.19 20.02
CA THR A 14 27.72 29.15 19.22
C THR A 14 29.09 28.82 19.82
N HIS A 15 29.30 27.56 20.20
CA HIS A 15 30.64 27.00 20.32
C HIS A 15 30.72 25.74 19.47
N ALA A 16 31.56 25.81 18.43
CA ALA A 16 31.99 24.68 17.63
C ALA A 16 32.98 23.85 18.45
N VAL A 17 32.71 22.56 18.58
CA VAL A 17 33.68 21.57 19.06
C VAL A 17 33.68 20.42 18.04
N THR A 18 34.81 20.29 17.36
CA THR A 18 35.19 19.21 16.46
C THR A 18 35.35 17.89 17.23
N CYS A 19 34.71 16.83 16.75
CA CYS A 19 34.75 15.48 17.33
C CYS A 19 35.58 14.56 16.43
N PRO A 20 36.61 13.85 16.94
CA PRO A 20 37.24 12.75 16.21
C PRO A 20 36.43 11.47 16.46
N SER A 21 36.27 10.67 15.40
CA SER A 21 35.57 9.37 15.35
C SER A 21 34.04 9.44 15.42
N GLY A 22 33.43 9.38 14.25
CA GLY A 22 31.99 9.26 14.10
C GLY A 22 31.50 7.87 14.49
N CYS A 23 30.46 7.84 15.31
CA CYS A 23 29.48 6.77 15.40
C CYS A 23 28.12 7.41 15.74
N TYR A 24 27.24 7.46 14.74
CA TYR A 24 25.82 7.80 14.89
C TYR A 24 25.12 6.63 15.56
N TYR A 25 24.42 6.83 16.68
CA TYR A 25 23.07 6.30 16.92
C TYR A 25 22.47 6.87 18.23
N ILE A 26 21.34 7.57 18.06
CA ILE A 26 20.17 7.70 18.95
C ILE A 26 20.42 7.84 20.46
N ALA A 27 20.27 9.08 20.94
CA ALA A 27 19.87 9.34 22.31
C ALA A 27 18.34 9.15 22.47
N CYS A 28 17.92 8.39 23.47
CA CYS A 28 16.68 8.66 24.20
C CYS A 28 16.75 8.10 25.64
N ILE A 29 17.09 9.01 26.57
CA ILE A 29 16.41 9.29 27.85
C ILE A 29 16.08 8.12 28.79
N ALA A 30 16.76 8.09 29.95
CA ALA A 30 16.23 8.17 31.35
C ALA A 30 17.28 7.58 32.32
N LEU A 31 17.90 8.34 33.25
CA LEU A 31 17.40 8.69 34.60
C LEU A 31 17.11 7.39 35.42
N VAL A 32 17.66 7.08 36.60
CA VAL A 32 18.04 7.86 37.79
C VAL A 32 18.91 6.96 38.70
N THR A 33 19.54 7.65 39.65
CA THR A 33 20.51 7.35 40.70
C THR A 33 20.25 6.19 41.68
N SER A 34 21.34 5.89 42.41
CA SER A 34 21.47 5.61 43.86
C SER A 34 21.23 4.21 44.44
N GLY A 35 22.23 3.74 45.22
CA GLY A 35 21.97 3.16 46.55
C GLY A 35 22.42 1.72 46.84
N ALA A 36 23.62 1.59 47.43
CA ALA A 36 23.98 0.79 48.62
C ALA A 36 23.46 -0.66 48.87
N SER A 37 24.45 -1.53 49.17
CA SER A 37 24.53 -2.47 50.33
C SER A 37 23.98 -3.92 50.26
N ALA A 38 24.93 -4.85 50.39
CA ALA A 38 25.00 -6.09 51.22
C ALA A 38 23.90 -7.18 51.17
N ASN A 39 24.30 -8.41 50.78
CA ASN A 39 24.29 -9.67 51.59
C ASN A 39 24.14 -10.98 50.77
N GLY A 40 24.96 -11.99 51.11
CA GLY A 40 24.79 -13.46 50.87
C GLY A 40 25.04 -13.97 49.44
N CYS A 41 25.99 -14.84 49.08
CA CYS A 41 26.55 -16.11 49.59
C CYS A 41 25.65 -17.36 49.43
N SER A 42 26.27 -18.43 48.88
CA SER A 42 25.79 -19.82 48.67
C SER A 42 25.01 -20.04 47.36
N GLN A 43 25.23 -21.03 46.47
CA GLN A 43 25.82 -22.38 46.48
C GLN A 43 26.46 -22.65 45.07
N ALA A 44 27.66 -23.24 44.93
CA ALA A 44 27.96 -24.68 44.79
C ALA A 44 27.21 -25.35 43.60
N GLN A 45 27.76 -26.20 42.72
CA GLN A 45 29.01 -26.98 42.65
C GLN A 45 29.01 -27.84 41.35
N HIS A 46 30.21 -28.18 40.84
CA HIS A 46 30.59 -29.34 39.97
C HIS A 46 29.95 -29.47 38.55
N ALA A 47 30.66 -29.90 37.49
CA ALA A 47 31.78 -30.83 37.39
C ALA A 47 32.69 -30.58 36.17
N LEU A 48 33.96 -30.92 36.37
CA LEU A 48 35.02 -31.10 35.39
C LEU A 48 34.79 -32.38 34.57
N LEU A 49 35.22 -32.43 33.30
CA LEU A 49 36.39 -33.21 32.89
C LEU A 49 36.66 -33.10 31.38
N SER A 50 37.95 -33.00 31.12
CA SER A 50 38.71 -32.77 29.89
C SER A 50 38.62 -33.88 28.86
N HIS A 51 38.65 -33.52 27.57
CA HIS A 51 39.50 -34.20 26.57
C HIS A 51 40.05 -33.21 25.52
N THR A 52 41.36 -32.96 25.64
CA THR A 52 42.37 -32.95 24.56
C THR A 52 42.08 -32.19 23.25
N ALA A 53 42.77 -31.06 23.04
CA ALA A 53 43.75 -30.84 21.96
C ALA A 53 43.98 -29.33 21.67
N THR A 54 45.22 -28.88 21.91
CA THR A 54 45.88 -27.67 21.37
C THR A 54 46.26 -27.84 19.89
N PRO A 55 46.86 -26.87 19.18
CA PRO A 55 46.59 -25.43 19.00
C PRO A 55 46.63 -25.07 17.48
N CYS A 56 47.11 -23.86 17.13
CA CYS A 56 47.51 -23.36 15.80
C CYS A 56 46.41 -22.70 14.95
N SER A 57 46.37 -21.37 14.84
CA SER A 57 47.30 -20.45 14.16
C SER A 57 46.82 -20.12 12.75
N SER A 58 46.54 -18.82 12.56
CA SER A 58 46.89 -18.03 11.38
C SER A 58 46.57 -18.56 9.97
N GLN A 59 45.83 -17.71 9.25
CA GLN A 59 45.88 -17.50 7.80
C GLN A 59 45.33 -18.61 6.89
N ARG A 60 44.21 -18.30 6.24
CA ARG A 60 44.01 -18.47 4.79
C ARG A 60 42.74 -17.71 4.42
N SER A 61 42.87 -16.52 3.83
CA SER A 61 42.93 -16.29 2.39
C SER A 61 41.74 -16.90 1.65
N ARG A 62 40.92 -15.97 1.13
CA ARG A 62 40.01 -16.15 0.01
C ARG A 62 40.64 -17.06 -1.04
N GLU A 63 40.04 -18.22 -1.24
CA GLU A 63 39.76 -18.87 -2.52
C GLU A 63 39.07 -20.20 -2.19
N ASP A 64 38.01 -20.50 -2.95
CA ASP A 64 37.46 -21.83 -3.25
C ASP A 64 35.95 -21.71 -3.49
N LEU A 65 35.61 -21.44 -4.74
CA LEU A 65 34.70 -22.23 -5.58
C LEU A 65 34.74 -21.54 -6.96
N GLU A 66 35.66 -21.97 -7.83
CA GLU A 66 35.37 -22.97 -8.87
C GLU A 66 34.21 -22.53 -9.78
N THR A 67 34.36 -22.29 -11.09
CA THR A 67 34.86 -23.26 -12.07
C THR A 67 35.09 -22.60 -13.45
N MET A 68 36.36 -22.48 -13.80
CA MET A 68 37.09 -22.91 -15.02
C MET A 68 36.54 -22.77 -16.48
N PRO A 69 37.45 -22.67 -17.48
CA PRO A 69 37.26 -22.03 -18.79
C PRO A 69 37.36 -23.01 -19.99
N ARG A 70 37.07 -22.56 -21.24
CA ARG A 70 37.54 -23.14 -22.53
C ARG A 70 37.44 -22.11 -23.70
N PRO A 71 38.24 -22.21 -24.79
CA PRO A 71 39.41 -21.35 -25.03
C PRO A 71 39.28 -20.40 -26.25
N ALA A 72 40.15 -19.39 -26.27
CA ALA A 72 40.40 -18.54 -27.42
C ALA A 72 41.27 -19.27 -28.47
N ALA A 73 40.84 -19.26 -29.73
CA ALA A 73 41.66 -19.63 -30.88
C ALA A 73 41.84 -18.40 -31.78
N HIS A 74 43.07 -17.89 -31.83
CA HIS A 74 43.51 -16.92 -32.82
C HIS A 74 44.32 -17.62 -33.92
N ALA A 75 44.30 -16.97 -35.08
CA ALA A 75 45.22 -17.07 -36.22
C ALA A 75 44.96 -18.19 -37.24
N ARG A 76 44.57 -17.75 -38.45
CA ARG A 76 45.38 -17.89 -39.67
C ARG A 76 44.87 -16.92 -40.75
N ARG A 77 45.75 -16.02 -41.19
CA ARG A 77 45.66 -15.26 -42.45
C ARG A 77 46.52 -15.99 -43.50
N VAL A 78 46.26 -15.64 -44.77
CA VAL A 78 47.11 -15.79 -45.98
C VAL A 78 46.91 -17.13 -46.72
N VAL A 79 46.64 -17.25 -48.03
CA VAL A 79 46.31 -16.35 -49.17
C VAL A 79 45.78 -17.27 -50.30
N ALA A 80 45.13 -16.66 -51.29
CA ALA A 80 45.07 -17.07 -52.71
C ALA A 80 43.92 -17.95 -53.24
N LEU A 81 43.16 -17.28 -54.12
CA LEU A 81 42.91 -17.68 -55.51
C LEU A 81 42.08 -18.95 -55.74
N LEU A 82 40.76 -18.78 -55.91
CA LEU A 82 40.00 -19.14 -57.12
C LEU A 82 38.52 -19.19 -56.78
N SER A 83 37.77 -18.15 -57.16
CA SER A 83 36.35 -18.23 -57.55
C SER A 83 35.84 -16.83 -57.87
N LEU A 84 36.47 -16.20 -58.87
CA LEU A 84 36.04 -14.92 -59.45
C LEU A 84 34.98 -15.14 -60.54
N ALA A 85 34.07 -16.10 -60.39
CA ALA A 85 33.11 -16.45 -61.44
C ALA A 85 31.75 -16.92 -60.89
N ALA A 86 31.01 -16.03 -60.23
CA ALA A 86 29.55 -16.12 -60.11
C ALA A 86 28.88 -14.83 -59.60
N ALA A 87 29.50 -13.65 -59.74
CA ALA A 87 28.98 -12.40 -59.19
C ALA A 87 28.38 -11.45 -60.26
N PHE A 88 27.81 -11.97 -61.35
CA PHE A 88 27.28 -11.10 -62.43
C PHE A 88 25.90 -11.45 -62.99
N LEU A 89 25.07 -12.25 -62.33
CA LEU A 89 23.64 -12.32 -62.72
C LEU A 89 22.71 -12.84 -61.61
N ALA A 90 22.88 -12.38 -60.37
CA ALA A 90 21.79 -12.47 -59.40
C ALA A 90 21.02 -11.15 -59.45
N PRO A 91 19.75 -11.11 -59.89
CA PRO A 91 18.97 -9.89 -59.77
C PRO A 91 18.90 -9.56 -58.28
N GLN A 92 19.30 -8.35 -57.91
CA GLN A 92 18.99 -7.82 -56.58
C GLN A 92 17.48 -7.66 -56.48
N THR A 93 16.75 -8.75 -56.27
CA THR A 93 15.47 -8.68 -55.62
C THR A 93 15.79 -8.20 -54.22
N ARG A 94 15.66 -6.87 -54.02
CA ARG A 94 15.39 -6.28 -52.72
C ARG A 94 14.23 -7.11 -52.15
N THR A 95 14.54 -8.15 -51.39
CA THR A 95 13.61 -8.72 -50.44
C THR A 95 13.36 -7.57 -49.48
N ARG A 96 12.29 -6.81 -49.77
CA ARG A 96 11.67 -5.95 -48.79
C ARG A 96 11.36 -6.90 -47.64
N HIS A 97 12.21 -6.93 -46.64
CA HIS A 97 11.84 -7.41 -45.32
C HIS A 97 10.76 -6.44 -44.86
N HIS A 98 9.54 -6.63 -45.36
CA HIS A 98 8.33 -6.18 -44.69
C HIS A 98 8.43 -6.85 -43.33
N ARG A 99 8.95 -6.09 -42.36
CA ARG A 99 8.94 -6.45 -40.96
C ARG A 99 7.46 -6.62 -40.65
N LEU A 100 6.95 -7.85 -40.78
CA LEU A 100 5.58 -8.18 -40.43
C LEU A 100 5.45 -7.64 -39.02
N HIS A 101 4.71 -6.55 -38.87
CA HIS A 101 4.47 -5.95 -37.57
C HIS A 101 3.69 -7.01 -36.81
N ALA A 102 4.41 -7.81 -36.01
CA ALA A 102 3.83 -8.83 -35.17
C ALA A 102 2.81 -8.09 -34.30
N LYS A 103 1.52 -8.31 -34.57
CA LYS A 103 0.42 -7.74 -33.78
C LYS A 103 0.71 -8.13 -32.34
N LYS A 104 0.93 -7.12 -31.49
CA LYS A 104 1.14 -7.32 -30.05
C LYS A 104 0.00 -8.22 -29.54
N PRO A 105 0.30 -9.31 -28.80
CA PRO A 105 -0.75 -10.19 -28.33
C PRO A 105 -1.77 -9.39 -27.51
N PRO A 106 -3.07 -9.69 -27.63
CA PRO A 106 -4.09 -8.97 -26.88
C PRO A 106 -3.80 -9.09 -25.37
N PRO A 107 -4.02 -8.02 -24.58
CA PRO A 107 -3.77 -8.09 -23.15
C PRO A 107 -4.59 -9.22 -22.51
N LYS A 108 -3.96 -10.04 -21.67
CA LYS A 108 -4.60 -11.15 -20.96
C LYS A 108 -5.80 -10.63 -20.17
N LYS A 109 -7.02 -11.03 -20.56
CA LYS A 109 -8.25 -10.72 -19.82
C LYS A 109 -8.13 -11.35 -18.43
N ARG A 110 -8.20 -10.53 -17.39
CA ARG A 110 -8.22 -11.02 -16.01
C ARG A 110 -9.61 -11.57 -15.71
N ASP A 111 -9.66 -12.63 -14.92
CA ASP A 111 -10.89 -13.24 -14.44
C ASP A 111 -11.79 -12.14 -13.87
N GLY A 112 -13.04 -12.03 -14.34
CA GLY A 112 -13.96 -10.87 -14.11
C GLY A 112 -14.41 -10.64 -12.66
N ARG A 113 -13.58 -10.99 -11.68
CA ARG A 113 -13.82 -10.84 -10.26
C ARG A 113 -13.32 -9.46 -9.81
N ARG A 114 -14.27 -8.54 -9.58
CA ARG A 114 -14.01 -7.23 -8.95
C ARG A 114 -13.30 -7.42 -7.61
N LEU A 115 -12.05 -6.94 -7.49
CA LEU A 115 -11.27 -6.99 -6.26
C LEU A 115 -11.81 -5.95 -5.27
N LYS A 116 -12.58 -6.41 -4.28
CA LYS A 116 -13.14 -5.56 -3.23
C LYS A 116 -12.09 -5.29 -2.16
N ILE A 117 -11.86 -4.02 -1.85
CA ILE A 117 -10.85 -3.57 -0.87
C ILE A 117 -11.53 -3.35 0.48
N ALA A 118 -12.55 -2.51 0.49
CA ALA A 118 -13.24 -2.09 1.69
C ALA A 118 -14.75 -2.07 1.45
N THR A 119 -15.51 -2.49 2.47
CA THR A 119 -16.97 -2.54 2.42
C THR A 119 -17.55 -1.90 3.67
N ASN A 120 -18.50 -1.00 3.48
CA ASN A 120 -19.19 -0.37 4.61
C ASN A 120 -20.32 -1.31 5.10
N ARG A 121 -20.04 -2.05 6.16
CA ARG A 121 -21.02 -2.95 6.81
C ARG A 121 -22.01 -2.17 7.67
N LYS A 122 -21.58 -1.06 8.28
CA LYS A 122 -22.39 -0.16 9.11
C LYS A 122 -23.51 0.51 8.28
N ALA A 123 -23.20 0.93 7.06
CA ALA A 123 -24.16 1.57 6.16
C ALA A 123 -25.36 0.65 5.83
N ARG A 124 -25.09 -0.60 5.44
CA ARG A 124 -26.14 -1.59 5.08
C ARG A 124 -27.11 -1.90 6.22
N PHE A 125 -26.66 -1.76 7.46
CA PHE A 125 -27.49 -1.98 8.64
C PHE A 125 -28.23 -0.71 9.10
N THR A 126 -27.58 0.45 9.03
CA THR A 126 -28.12 1.68 9.59
C THR A 126 -29.11 2.38 8.66
N TYR A 127 -28.90 2.21 7.35
CA TYR A 127 -29.65 2.91 6.31
C TYR A 127 -30.36 1.94 5.38
N GLU A 128 -31.46 2.43 4.82
CA GLU A 128 -32.17 1.86 3.70
C GLU A 128 -31.55 2.42 2.42
N ILE A 129 -31.19 1.53 1.49
CA ILE A 129 -30.54 1.87 0.23
C ILE A 129 -31.62 1.98 -0.84
N ILE A 130 -31.79 3.16 -1.41
CA ILE A 130 -32.84 3.43 -2.41
C ILE A 130 -32.27 3.27 -3.81
N LYS A 131 -31.11 3.88 -4.03
CA LYS A 131 -30.45 3.90 -5.33
C LYS A 131 -28.96 3.74 -5.15
N THR A 132 -28.36 2.92 -5.99
CA THR A 132 -26.91 2.73 -6.05
C THR A 132 -26.37 3.22 -7.39
N MET A 133 -25.16 3.74 -7.37
CA MET A 133 -24.44 4.17 -8.56
C MET A 133 -22.94 4.00 -8.37
N GLU A 134 -22.25 3.91 -9.50
CA GLU A 134 -20.81 3.76 -9.54
C GLU A 134 -20.17 5.13 -9.81
N ALA A 135 -19.16 5.49 -9.02
CA ALA A 135 -18.39 6.72 -9.20
C ALA A 135 -16.90 6.42 -9.31
N GLY A 136 -16.19 7.14 -10.19
CA GLY A 136 -14.74 7.23 -10.12
C GLY A 136 -14.29 8.16 -8.99
N ILE A 137 -13.07 7.99 -8.49
CA ILE A 137 -12.47 8.89 -7.49
C ILE A 137 -11.19 9.52 -8.05
N ALA A 138 -10.99 10.81 -7.81
CA ALA A 138 -9.72 11.48 -8.04
C ALA A 138 -8.74 11.23 -6.87
N LEU A 139 -7.79 10.31 -7.09
CA LEU A 139 -6.80 9.89 -6.09
C LEU A 139 -5.39 10.32 -6.47
N GLN A 140 -4.54 10.44 -5.45
CA GLN A 140 -3.09 10.57 -5.60
C GLN A 140 -2.45 9.18 -5.75
N GLY A 141 -1.27 9.11 -6.37
CA GLY A 141 -0.58 7.84 -6.59
C GLY A 141 -0.25 7.07 -5.30
N THR A 142 0.04 7.77 -4.21
CA THR A 142 0.28 7.19 -2.89
C THR A 142 -0.97 6.54 -2.30
N GLU A 143 -2.14 7.15 -2.46
CA GLU A 143 -3.42 6.58 -2.04
C GLU A 143 -3.73 5.28 -2.78
N VAL A 144 -3.48 5.24 -4.09
CA VAL A 144 -3.70 4.04 -4.89
C VAL A 144 -2.84 2.88 -4.38
N LYS A 145 -1.59 3.14 -3.96
CA LYS A 145 -0.72 2.13 -3.35
C LYS A 145 -1.28 1.65 -2.00
N SER A 146 -1.64 2.56 -1.10
CA SER A 146 -2.27 2.20 0.19
C SER A 146 -3.54 1.37 0.03
N CYS A 147 -4.38 1.70 -0.96
CA CYS A 147 -5.59 0.93 -1.27
C CYS A 147 -5.28 -0.47 -1.80
N ARG A 148 -4.17 -0.66 -2.54
CA ARG A 148 -3.73 -2.00 -2.98
C ARG A 148 -3.28 -2.87 -1.81
N ASP A 149 -2.71 -2.24 -0.79
CA ASP A 149 -2.32 -2.92 0.46
C ASP A 149 -3.53 -3.18 1.39
N GLY A 150 -4.73 -2.76 1.00
CA GLY A 150 -5.95 -2.93 1.80
C GLY A 150 -6.19 -1.88 2.88
N ASN A 151 -5.37 -0.82 2.93
CA ASN A 151 -5.42 0.20 3.98
C ASN A 151 -6.40 1.33 3.66
N ALA A 152 -7.70 1.01 3.56
CA ALA A 152 -8.77 1.98 3.34
C ALA A 152 -9.96 1.72 4.25
N ASN A 153 -10.47 2.78 4.89
CA ASN A 153 -11.66 2.74 5.73
C ASN A 153 -12.71 3.75 5.23
N ILE A 154 -13.94 3.27 5.05
CA ILE A 154 -15.06 4.00 4.48
C ILE A 154 -16.25 4.08 5.45
N ALA A 155 -16.10 3.55 6.67
CA ALA A 155 -17.22 3.35 7.59
C ALA A 155 -17.99 4.64 7.91
N ASP A 156 -17.26 5.75 8.09
CA ASP A 156 -17.82 7.06 8.47
C ASP A 156 -17.78 8.08 7.31
N GLY A 157 -17.45 7.62 6.10
CA GLY A 157 -17.42 8.47 4.91
C GLY A 157 -18.82 8.82 4.43
N PHE A 158 -18.96 10.02 3.88
CA PHE A 158 -20.19 10.47 3.21
C PHE A 158 -19.82 11.34 2.01
N ALA A 159 -20.76 11.52 1.08
CA ALA A 159 -20.56 12.40 -0.06
C ALA A 159 -21.45 13.65 0.05
N ARG A 160 -20.91 14.79 -0.36
CA ARG A 160 -21.61 16.07 -0.41
C ARG A 160 -21.52 16.64 -1.80
N ILE A 161 -22.60 17.28 -2.24
CA ILE A 161 -22.62 18.01 -3.51
C ILE A 161 -22.41 19.49 -3.21
N GLU A 162 -21.35 20.06 -3.77
CA GLU A 162 -21.00 21.48 -3.65
C GLU A 162 -20.69 22.02 -5.04
N ASN A 163 -21.27 23.16 -5.43
CA ASN A 163 -21.01 23.82 -6.71
C ASN A 163 -21.17 22.93 -7.97
N GLY A 164 -22.07 21.94 -7.92
CA GLY A 164 -22.28 20.99 -9.02
C GLY A 164 -21.20 19.91 -9.14
N GLU A 165 -20.34 19.77 -8.13
CA GLU A 165 -19.38 18.68 -8.00
C GLU A 165 -19.75 17.79 -6.81
N CYS A 166 -19.45 16.50 -6.91
CA CYS A 166 -19.66 15.57 -5.80
C CYS A 166 -18.31 15.30 -5.12
N MET A 167 -18.24 15.52 -3.82
CA MET A 167 -17.04 15.35 -3.01
C MET A 167 -17.25 14.29 -1.95
N LEU A 168 -16.30 13.37 -1.85
CA LEU A 168 -16.24 12.33 -0.84
C LEU A 168 -15.43 12.85 0.36
N ILE A 169 -16.08 12.86 1.53
CA ILE A 169 -15.56 13.45 2.76
C ILE A 169 -15.47 12.36 3.84
N ASN A 170 -14.51 12.50 4.74
CA ASN A 170 -14.32 11.62 5.90
C ASN A 170 -14.07 10.14 5.55
N VAL A 171 -13.57 9.88 4.34
CA VAL A 171 -13.00 8.58 3.97
C VAL A 171 -11.52 8.59 4.32
N ASP A 172 -11.10 7.56 5.04
CA ASP A 172 -9.76 7.45 5.57
C ASP A 172 -8.94 6.48 4.73
N ILE A 173 -7.87 6.97 4.12
CA ILE A 173 -6.90 6.14 3.40
C ILE A 173 -5.58 6.31 4.15
N ALA A 174 -5.05 5.22 4.67
CA ALA A 174 -3.84 5.33 5.48
C ALA A 174 -2.66 5.74 4.61
N LYS A 175 -1.76 6.51 5.22
CA LYS A 175 -0.45 6.85 4.69
C LYS A 175 0.29 5.58 4.22
N HIS A 176 0.90 5.65 3.02
CA HIS A 176 1.62 4.49 2.47
C HIS A 176 2.93 4.29 3.22
N LYS A 177 3.21 3.06 3.69
CA LYS A 177 4.36 2.77 4.57
C LYS A 177 5.72 2.96 3.89
N THR A 178 5.83 2.61 2.60
CA THR A 178 7.12 2.57 1.89
C THR A 178 7.46 3.87 1.17
N THR A 179 6.53 4.83 1.12
CA THR A 179 6.78 6.11 0.44
C THR A 179 7.31 7.11 1.46
N GLY A 180 8.38 7.83 1.10
CA GLY A 180 8.95 8.86 1.96
C GLY A 180 7.96 9.98 2.31
N ASP A 181 8.18 10.62 3.45
CA ASP A 181 7.23 11.55 4.08
C ASP A 181 6.84 12.74 3.20
N TYR A 182 7.74 13.21 2.34
CA TYR A 182 7.50 14.35 1.46
C TYR A 182 6.37 14.12 0.44
N PHE A 183 6.22 12.89 -0.06
CA PHE A 183 5.17 12.56 -1.05
C PHE A 183 3.88 12.06 -0.39
N GLN A 184 3.82 12.11 0.93
CA GLN A 184 2.72 11.53 1.68
C GLN A 184 1.47 12.39 1.58
N HIS A 185 0.32 11.72 1.52
CA HIS A 185 -0.98 12.37 1.48
C HIS A 185 -1.57 12.51 2.89
N ASP A 186 -2.53 13.42 3.03
CA ASP A 186 -3.39 13.45 4.21
C ASP A 186 -4.49 12.39 4.09
N ALA A 187 -4.74 11.67 5.19
CA ALA A 187 -5.55 10.47 5.21
C ALA A 187 -7.04 10.77 4.99
N ARG A 188 -7.54 11.85 5.60
CA ARG A 188 -8.95 12.29 5.55
C ARG A 188 -9.22 13.42 4.55
N ARG A 189 -8.30 13.66 3.61
CA ARG A 189 -8.50 14.71 2.60
C ARG A 189 -9.81 14.49 1.84
N PRO A 190 -10.54 15.56 1.49
CA PRO A 190 -11.72 15.44 0.66
C PRO A 190 -11.32 15.08 -0.78
N ARG A 191 -12.09 14.20 -1.43
CA ARG A 191 -11.78 13.64 -2.76
C ARG A 191 -12.92 13.88 -3.73
N ARG A 192 -12.61 14.40 -4.92
CA ARG A 192 -13.61 14.63 -5.97
C ARG A 192 -14.07 13.30 -6.57
N LEU A 193 -15.38 13.17 -6.78
CA LEU A 193 -16.01 12.03 -7.43
C LEU A 193 -16.31 12.36 -8.89
N LEU A 194 -15.99 11.42 -9.76
CA LEU A 194 -16.15 11.52 -11.21
C LEU A 194 -17.48 10.86 -11.61
N LEU A 195 -18.55 11.65 -11.59
CA LEU A 195 -19.92 11.28 -11.97
C LEU A 195 -20.36 12.04 -13.22
N HIS A 196 -21.38 11.54 -13.92
CA HIS A 196 -21.95 12.29 -15.03
C HIS A 196 -22.75 13.50 -14.55
N LYS A 197 -22.72 14.61 -15.30
CA LYS A 197 -23.43 15.86 -14.97
C LYS A 197 -24.93 15.66 -14.75
N SER A 198 -25.56 14.78 -15.53
CA SER A 198 -26.98 14.42 -15.37
C SER A 198 -27.26 13.66 -14.07
N GLU A 199 -26.34 12.83 -13.60
CA GLU A 199 -26.47 12.09 -12.34
C GLU A 199 -26.33 13.03 -11.15
N ILE A 200 -25.36 13.95 -11.20
CA ILE A 200 -25.15 14.95 -10.15
C ILE A 200 -26.40 15.83 -9.98
N ARG A 201 -27.04 16.26 -11.07
CA ARG A 201 -28.30 17.04 -11.01
C ARG A 201 -29.44 16.26 -10.36
N LYS A 202 -29.59 14.97 -10.70
CA LYS A 202 -30.62 14.10 -10.11
C LYS A 202 -30.38 13.95 -8.61
N LEU A 203 -29.15 13.66 -8.21
CA LEU A 203 -28.78 13.56 -6.80
C LEU A 203 -28.97 14.88 -6.04
N ALA A 204 -28.64 16.01 -6.67
CA ALA A 204 -28.86 17.31 -6.05
C ALA A 204 -30.34 17.55 -5.76
N GLY A 205 -31.24 17.16 -6.68
CA GLY A 205 -32.69 17.19 -6.45
C GLY A 205 -33.11 16.25 -5.32
N ASP A 206 -32.65 15.00 -5.35
CA ASP A 206 -32.98 13.99 -4.31
C ASP A 206 -32.46 14.39 -2.92
N MET A 207 -31.37 15.16 -2.82
CA MET A 207 -30.79 15.62 -1.56
C MET A 207 -31.47 16.85 -0.96
N VAL A 208 -32.35 17.53 -1.70
CA VAL A 208 -33.14 18.66 -1.14
C VAL A 208 -34.10 18.14 -0.08
N ASP A 209 -34.63 16.94 -0.28
CA ASP A 209 -35.55 16.32 0.66
C ASP A 209 -34.83 15.92 1.96
N PRO A 210 -35.35 16.34 3.12
CA PRO A 210 -34.70 16.08 4.40
C PRO A 210 -34.68 14.58 4.71
N GLY A 211 -33.49 14.08 5.08
CA GLY A 211 -33.31 12.68 5.50
C GLY A 211 -32.69 11.77 4.46
N PHE A 212 -32.42 12.26 3.25
CA PHE A 212 -31.54 11.57 2.31
C PHE A 212 -30.08 11.96 2.49
N THR A 213 -29.21 10.96 2.39
CA THR A 213 -27.77 11.12 2.53
C THR A 213 -27.05 10.27 1.49
N LEU A 214 -25.91 10.75 1.01
CA LEU A 214 -25.06 9.99 0.10
C LEU A 214 -23.98 9.27 0.88
N ILE A 215 -23.99 7.94 0.81
CA ILE A 215 -23.08 7.10 1.58
C ILE A 215 -22.32 6.13 0.65
N PRO A 216 -20.99 6.05 0.76
CA PRO A 216 -20.20 5.04 0.08
C PRO A 216 -20.40 3.63 0.68
N LEU A 217 -20.72 2.66 -0.18
CA LEU A 217 -20.98 1.26 0.21
C LEU A 217 -19.76 0.36 0.06
N SER A 218 -18.98 0.54 -1.01
CA SER A 218 -17.83 -0.31 -1.28
C SER A 218 -16.77 0.39 -2.13
N LEU A 219 -15.50 0.09 -1.87
CA LEU A 219 -14.36 0.42 -2.72
C LEU A 219 -13.84 -0.86 -3.38
N TYR A 220 -13.65 -0.81 -4.70
CA TYR A 220 -13.15 -1.95 -5.46
C TYR A 220 -12.34 -1.51 -6.68
N PHE A 221 -11.47 -2.41 -7.14
CA PHE A 221 -10.81 -2.26 -8.43
C PHE A 221 -11.66 -2.89 -9.53
N ASN A 222 -11.84 -2.14 -10.62
CA ASN A 222 -12.45 -2.66 -11.84
C ASN A 222 -11.44 -3.47 -12.68
N ASP A 223 -11.88 -4.11 -13.76
CA ASP A 223 -11.03 -4.89 -14.69
C ASP A 223 -9.88 -4.05 -15.28
N LYS A 224 -10.10 -2.74 -15.42
CA LYS A 224 -9.09 -1.76 -15.85
C LYS A 224 -8.11 -1.35 -14.73
N ASN A 225 -8.16 -1.99 -13.56
CA ASN A 225 -7.39 -1.67 -12.35
C ASN A 225 -7.57 -0.23 -11.84
N LEU A 226 -8.70 0.39 -12.14
CA LEU A 226 -9.08 1.70 -11.62
C LEU A 226 -9.90 1.53 -10.35
N LEU A 227 -9.65 2.38 -9.36
CA LEU A 227 -10.43 2.37 -8.12
C LEU A 227 -11.77 3.07 -8.35
N LYS A 228 -12.85 2.39 -7.93
CA LYS A 228 -14.22 2.90 -8.02
C LYS A 228 -14.92 2.78 -6.67
N VAL A 229 -15.91 3.65 -6.46
CA VAL A 229 -16.80 3.64 -5.29
C VAL A 229 -18.20 3.30 -5.76
N ASP A 230 -18.84 2.36 -5.07
CA ASP A 230 -20.29 2.26 -5.11
C ASP A 230 -20.87 3.29 -4.13
N LEU A 231 -21.55 4.31 -4.63
CA LEU A 231 -22.30 5.30 -3.85
C LEU A 231 -23.77 4.90 -3.77
N ALA A 232 -24.40 5.22 -2.65
CA ALA A 232 -25.81 5.01 -2.46
C ALA A 232 -26.52 6.24 -1.93
N LEU A 233 -27.71 6.50 -2.46
CA LEU A 233 -28.70 7.37 -1.84
C LEU A 233 -29.40 6.55 -0.76
N CYS A 234 -29.27 7.05 0.46
CA CYS A 234 -29.63 6.34 1.67
C CYS A 234 -30.63 7.14 2.50
N ARG A 235 -31.61 6.44 3.07
CA ARG A 235 -32.53 6.96 4.10
C ARG A 235 -32.24 6.29 5.44
N GLY A 236 -32.33 7.00 6.54
CA GLY A 236 -32.14 6.42 7.88
C GLY A 236 -33.23 5.40 8.22
N LYS A 237 -32.85 4.19 8.68
CA LYS A 237 -33.83 3.19 9.15
C LYS A 237 -34.38 3.55 10.54
N SER A 238 -35.65 3.24 10.77
CA SER A 238 -36.27 3.33 12.09
C SER A 238 -35.68 2.31 13.07
N GLN A 239 -35.77 2.58 14.37
CA GLN A 239 -35.34 1.63 15.41
C GLN A 239 -36.10 0.31 15.31
N ARG A 240 -37.38 0.34 14.95
CA ARG A 240 -38.20 -0.86 14.76
C ARG A 240 -37.63 -1.76 13.66
N ASP A 241 -37.19 -1.16 12.56
CA ASP A 241 -36.63 -1.91 11.43
C ASP A 241 -35.24 -2.46 11.76
N LYS A 242 -34.41 -1.71 12.49
CA LYS A 242 -33.13 -2.22 13.01
C LYS A 242 -33.31 -3.43 13.92
N ARG A 243 -34.34 -3.47 14.76
CA ARG A 243 -34.66 -4.65 15.61
C ARG A 243 -35.05 -5.86 14.76
N LYS A 244 -35.83 -5.66 13.69
CA LYS A 244 -36.19 -6.72 12.75
C LYS A 244 -34.94 -7.28 12.05
N ASP A 245 -34.06 -6.42 11.55
CA ASP A 245 -32.81 -6.82 10.89
C ASP A 245 -31.88 -7.62 11.82
N ILE A 246 -31.86 -7.29 13.12
CA ILE A 246 -31.10 -8.04 14.14
C ILE A 246 -31.71 -9.42 14.32
N LYS A 247 -33.03 -9.49 14.56
CA LYS A 247 -33.75 -10.76 14.74
C LYS A 247 -33.56 -11.68 13.54
N GLU A 248 -33.76 -11.18 12.32
CA GLU A 248 -33.58 -11.97 11.09
C GLU A 248 -32.14 -12.48 10.94
N ARG A 249 -31.13 -11.69 11.33
CA ARG A 249 -29.73 -12.10 11.28
C ARG A 249 -29.44 -13.21 12.30
N GLU A 250 -30.03 -13.13 13.49
CA GLU A 250 -29.91 -14.15 14.55
C GLU A 250 -30.59 -15.45 14.14
N ASP A 251 -31.82 -15.37 13.62
CA ASP A 251 -32.57 -16.51 13.10
C ASP A 251 -31.78 -17.22 11.98
N LYS A 252 -31.26 -16.47 11.00
CA LYS A 252 -30.40 -17.02 9.95
C LYS A 252 -29.15 -17.70 10.49
N ARG A 253 -28.54 -17.14 11.54
CA ARG A 253 -27.34 -17.73 12.18
C ARG A 253 -27.70 -19.02 12.94
N MET A 254 -28.85 -19.05 13.61
CA MET A 254 -29.35 -20.24 14.32
C MET A 254 -29.63 -21.38 13.33
N LEU A 255 -30.36 -21.10 12.26
CA LEU A 255 -30.66 -22.06 11.19
C LEU A 255 -29.37 -22.60 10.55
N ALA A 256 -28.41 -21.72 10.24
CA ALA A 256 -27.13 -22.11 9.64
C ALA A 256 -26.25 -22.99 10.56
N ARG A 257 -26.42 -22.87 11.89
CA ARG A 257 -25.76 -23.73 12.88
C ARG A 257 -26.43 -25.10 12.95
N ALA A 258 -27.76 -25.13 13.06
CA ALA A 258 -28.53 -26.37 13.07
C ALA A 258 -28.30 -27.20 11.79
N SER A 259 -28.24 -26.55 10.62
CA SER A 259 -27.98 -27.21 9.34
C SER A 259 -26.57 -27.80 9.22
N LYS A 260 -25.58 -27.28 9.97
CA LYS A 260 -24.20 -27.79 9.94
C LYS A 260 -23.96 -28.97 10.88
N GLY A 261 -24.96 -29.35 11.70
CA GLY A 261 -24.89 -30.55 12.55
C GLY A 261 -23.73 -30.55 13.55
N VAL A 262 -23.24 -29.37 13.96
CA VAL A 262 -22.20 -29.26 15.00
C VAL A 262 -22.89 -29.41 16.35
N TYR A 263 -23.02 -30.67 16.79
CA TYR A 263 -23.27 -31.08 18.17
C TYR A 263 -22.09 -31.91 18.64
#